data_AF-A0A959IBZ4-F1
#
_entry.id   AF-A0A959IBZ4-F1
#
_cell.length_a   1.000
_cell.length_b   1.000
_cell.length_c   1.000
_cell.angle_alpha   90.00
_cell.angle_beta   90.00
_cell.angle_gamma   90.00
#
_symmetry.space_group_name_H-M   'P 1'
#
loop_
_entity.id
_entity.type
_entity.pdbx_description
1 polymer ?
#
loop_
_entity_poly.entity_id
_entity_poly.type
_entity_poly.pdbx_seq_one_letter_code
_entity_poly.pdbx_strand_id
1 'polypeptide(L)'
;LPRRVGIQNALDMMLTGKNIYAYRARKMGLVDELVAPDKLLRAALVTVGRLQKKPPQRKLKRSLVDRFLEQTSIGRSILFSQAEKMAMKQSQGNYPAIPGILDCVRTSYQKGIAAGYEKELEWFEKLLLTDESKALRALFFAMTENKKNPYGEAKVPIETLGMIGAGFMGAGIAEVSIAKGVEVLLKDIKQEVISAAYK
;
A
#
# COMPACT_ATOMS: atom_id res chain seq x y z
N LEU A 1 3.35 11.17 -9.40
CA LEU A 1 4.13 9.97 -8.98
C LEU A 1 5.05 9.39 -10.07
N PRO A 2 4.62 9.15 -11.33
CA PRO A 2 5.44 8.46 -12.34
C PRO A 2 6.80 9.08 -12.64
N ARG A 3 6.91 10.41 -12.60
CA ARG A 3 8.18 11.13 -12.81
C ARG A 3 9.16 11.00 -11.63
N ARG A 4 8.66 10.68 -10.42
CA ARG A 4 9.43 10.60 -9.18
C ARG A 4 10.05 9.22 -8.94
N VAL A 5 9.29 8.15 -9.20
CA VAL A 5 9.71 6.76 -8.87
C VAL A 5 9.88 5.85 -10.10
N GLY A 6 9.61 6.38 -11.30
CA GLY A 6 9.52 5.62 -12.54
C GLY A 6 8.08 5.15 -12.82
N ILE A 7 7.78 4.86 -14.08
CA ILE A 7 6.45 4.42 -14.54
C ILE A 7 6.09 3.08 -13.91
N GLN A 8 7.03 2.13 -13.86
CA GLN A 8 6.77 0.78 -13.34
C GLN A 8 6.34 0.81 -11.87
N ASN A 9 7.19 1.40 -11.01
CA ASN A 9 6.90 1.51 -9.58
C ASN A 9 5.66 2.37 -9.33
N ALA A 10 5.45 3.44 -10.12
CA ALA A 10 4.26 4.25 -9.95
C ALA A 10 2.98 3.50 -10.33
N LEU A 11 2.96 2.75 -11.43
CA LEU A 11 1.81 1.96 -11.83
C LEU A 11 1.49 0.88 -10.78
N ASP A 12 2.50 0.17 -10.26
CA ASP A 12 2.30 -0.79 -9.17
C ASP A 12 1.67 -0.12 -7.93
N MET A 13 2.18 1.05 -7.54
CA MET A 13 1.62 1.83 -6.43
C MET A 13 0.16 2.27 -6.67
N MET A 14 -0.11 2.87 -7.83
CA MET A 14 -1.41 3.47 -8.14
C MET A 14 -2.48 2.39 -8.35
N LEU A 15 -2.14 1.26 -8.98
CA LEU A 15 -3.09 0.19 -9.27
C LEU A 15 -3.36 -0.71 -8.07
N THR A 16 -2.35 -0.98 -7.23
CA THR A 16 -2.53 -1.87 -6.07
C THR A 16 -2.97 -1.15 -4.80
N GLY A 17 -2.73 0.16 -4.69
CA GLY A 17 -3.06 0.94 -3.50
C GLY A 17 -2.32 0.51 -2.22
N LYS A 18 -1.24 -0.28 -2.34
CA LYS A 18 -0.53 -0.85 -1.19
C LYS A 18 0.30 0.20 -0.45
N ASN A 19 0.33 0.08 0.88
CA ASN A 19 1.23 0.86 1.72
C ASN A 19 2.69 0.45 1.48
N ILE A 20 3.58 1.44 1.41
CA ILE A 20 5.01 1.23 1.20
C ILE A 20 5.78 1.60 2.47
N TYR A 21 6.57 0.64 2.95
CA TYR A 21 7.47 0.85 4.08
C TYR A 21 8.68 1.73 3.73
N ALA A 22 9.17 2.44 4.74
CA ALA A 22 10.21 3.46 4.64
C ALA A 22 11.45 3.03 3.83
N TYR A 23 12.01 1.85 4.11
CA TYR A 23 13.20 1.34 3.41
C TYR A 23 12.96 1.19 1.90
N ARG A 24 11.82 0.61 1.51
CA ARG A 24 11.44 0.42 0.11
C ARG A 24 11.19 1.77 -0.57
N ALA A 25 10.53 2.70 0.14
CA ALA A 25 10.28 4.05 -0.34
C ALA A 25 11.58 4.81 -0.69
N ARG A 26 12.64 4.64 0.12
CA ARG A 26 13.97 5.21 -0.21
C ARG A 26 14.59 4.54 -1.43
N LYS A 27 14.55 3.20 -1.51
CA LYS A 27 15.15 2.44 -2.62
C LYS A 27 14.54 2.81 -3.98
N MET A 28 13.22 3.04 -4.02
CA MET A 28 12.51 3.45 -5.25
C MET A 28 12.62 4.96 -5.57
N GLY A 29 13.23 5.75 -4.68
CA GLY A 29 13.36 7.21 -4.85
C GLY A 29 12.09 8.00 -4.54
N LEU A 30 11.14 7.42 -3.78
CA LEU A 30 9.97 8.14 -3.26
C LEU A 30 10.38 9.09 -2.12
N VAL A 31 11.34 8.66 -1.31
CA VAL A 31 11.90 9.42 -0.17
C VAL A 31 13.41 9.56 -0.38
N ASP A 32 13.96 10.75 -0.15
CA ASP A 32 15.40 11.01 -0.36
C ASP A 32 16.26 10.49 0.80
N GLU A 33 15.80 10.65 2.04
CA GLU A 33 16.55 10.32 3.24
C GLU A 33 15.67 9.63 4.29
N LEU A 34 16.24 8.63 4.96
CA LEU A 34 15.60 7.95 6.08
C LEU A 34 16.40 8.24 7.33
N VAL A 35 15.69 8.68 8.36
CA VAL A 35 16.24 9.01 9.67
C VAL A 35 15.35 8.45 10.75
N ALA A 36 15.90 8.31 11.95
CA ALA A 36 15.12 7.95 13.13
C ALA A 36 14.12 9.07 13.48
N PRO A 37 12.97 8.74 14.12
CA PRO A 37 11.89 9.71 14.37
C PRO A 37 12.34 10.96 15.15
N ASP A 38 13.25 10.78 16.12
CA ASP A 38 13.84 11.83 16.95
C ASP A 38 14.68 12.86 16.15
N LYS A 39 15.19 12.46 14.98
CA LYS A 39 16.08 13.29 14.14
C LYS A 39 15.37 13.88 12.92
N LEU A 40 14.08 13.62 12.74
CA LEU A 40 13.33 14.04 11.54
C LEU A 40 13.43 15.55 11.29
N LEU A 41 13.13 16.36 12.31
CA LEU A 41 13.09 17.82 12.18
C LEU A 41 14.48 18.38 11.90
N ARG A 42 15.50 17.89 12.61
CA ARG A 42 16.90 18.28 12.40
C ARG A 42 17.39 17.93 10.99
N ALA A 43 17.08 16.72 10.51
CA ALA A 43 17.44 16.29 9.17
C ALA A 43 16.75 17.13 8.08
N ALA A 44 15.48 17.50 8.28
CA ALA A 44 14.76 18.39 7.38
C ALA A 44 15.40 19.78 7.29
N LEU A 45 15.76 20.40 8.42
CA LEU A 45 16.44 21.71 8.45
C LEU A 45 17.80 21.66 7.74
N VAL A 46 18.60 20.63 8.00
CA VAL A 46 19.89 20.43 7.32
C VAL A 46 19.68 20.25 5.81
N THR A 47 18.65 19.52 5.41
CA THR A 47 18.32 19.32 3.99
C THR A 47 17.97 20.65 3.32
N VAL A 48 17.09 21.46 3.92
CA VAL A 48 16.75 22.79 3.40
C VAL A 48 17.99 23.68 3.26
N GLY A 49 18.87 23.69 4.26
CA GLY A 49 20.14 24.42 4.18
C GLY A 49 21.08 23.94 3.05
N ARG A 50 21.07 22.65 2.71
CA ARG A 50 21.78 22.11 1.55
C ARG A 50 21.15 22.54 0.22
N LEU A 51 19.82 22.55 0.14
CA LEU A 51 19.08 22.95 -1.08
C LEU A 51 19.37 24.39 -1.48
N GLN A 52 19.50 25.30 -0.52
CA GLN A 52 19.80 26.72 -0.77
C GLN A 52 21.19 26.92 -1.41
N LYS A 53 22.19 26.11 -1.03
CA LYS A 53 23.55 26.22 -1.55
C LYS A 53 23.71 25.60 -2.94
N LYS A 54 23.01 24.50 -3.20
CA LYS A 54 23.02 23.83 -4.50
C LYS A 54 21.71 23.06 -4.67
N PRO A 55 20.90 23.34 -5.70
CA PRO A 55 19.72 22.54 -5.97
C PRO A 55 20.19 21.10 -6.28
N PRO A 56 19.64 20.09 -5.60
CA PRO A 56 20.03 18.72 -5.84
C PRO A 56 19.61 18.36 -7.25
N GLN A 57 20.58 18.03 -8.10
CA GLN A 57 20.30 17.32 -9.33
C GLN A 57 19.83 15.93 -8.93
N ARG A 58 18.51 15.76 -8.75
CA ARG A 58 17.88 14.45 -8.56
C ARG A 58 18.06 13.63 -9.84
N LYS A 59 19.22 13.00 -9.99
CA LYS A 59 19.44 11.95 -10.97
C LYS A 59 18.79 10.69 -10.41
N LEU A 60 17.60 10.37 -10.89
CA LEU A 60 17.06 9.03 -10.68
C LEU A 60 18.12 8.04 -11.15
N LYS A 61 18.57 7.15 -10.26
CA LYS A 61 19.36 5.98 -10.63
C LYS A 61 18.44 5.02 -11.40
N ARG A 62 18.16 5.35 -12.67
CA ARG A 62 17.36 4.49 -13.56
C ARG A 62 18.29 3.43 -14.14
N SER A 63 17.89 2.16 -14.05
CA SER A 63 18.56 1.11 -14.82
C SER A 63 18.48 1.46 -16.31
N LEU A 64 19.46 1.00 -17.11
CA LEU A 64 19.42 1.19 -18.56
C LEU A 64 18.14 0.60 -19.17
N VAL A 65 17.64 -0.48 -18.58
CA VAL A 65 16.37 -1.14 -18.94
C VAL A 65 15.17 -0.25 -18.63
N ASP A 66 15.13 0.39 -17.45
CA ASP A 66 14.05 1.31 -17.08
C ASP A 66 14.04 2.53 -18.00
N ARG A 67 15.23 3.05 -18.36
CA ARG A 67 15.34 4.11 -19.35
C ARG A 67 14.79 3.68 -20.70
N PHE A 68 15.14 2.50 -21.19
CA PHE A 68 14.68 2.01 -22.48
C PHE A 68 13.16 1.79 -22.52
N LEU A 69 12.60 1.16 -21.47
CA LEU A 69 11.15 0.90 -21.35
C LEU A 69 10.34 2.19 -21.15
N GLU A 70 10.91 3.20 -20.50
CA GLU A 70 10.25 4.48 -20.28
C GLU A 70 10.51 5.52 -21.38
N GLN A 71 11.52 5.35 -22.23
CA GLN A 71 11.85 6.33 -23.28
C GLN A 71 11.33 5.93 -24.66
N THR A 72 11.09 4.65 -24.91
CA THR A 72 10.54 4.17 -26.19
C THR A 72 9.00 4.07 -26.12
N SER A 73 8.32 4.44 -27.21
CA SER A 73 6.86 4.31 -27.33
C SER A 73 6.39 2.85 -27.20
N ILE A 74 7.16 1.93 -27.76
CA ILE A 74 6.92 0.48 -27.71
C ILE A 74 7.08 -0.05 -26.28
N GLY A 75 8.16 0.30 -25.58
CA GLY A 75 8.40 -0.12 -24.20
C GLY A 75 7.31 0.35 -23.24
N ARG A 76 6.83 1.60 -23.42
CA ARG A 76 5.70 2.12 -22.65
C ARG A 76 4.42 1.33 -22.90
N SER A 77 4.11 1.05 -24.16
CA SER A 77 2.90 0.29 -24.53
C SER A 77 2.87 -1.09 -23.87
N ILE A 78 4.00 -1.81 -23.93
CA ILE A 78 4.15 -3.13 -23.28
C ILE A 78 3.94 -2.99 -21.77
N LEU A 79 4.57 -2.01 -21.13
CA LEU A 79 4.45 -1.79 -19.69
C LEU A 79 3.01 -1.50 -19.26
N PHE A 80 2.30 -0.62 -19.98
CA PHE A 80 0.89 -0.35 -19.71
C PHE A 80 0.03 -1.60 -19.90
N SER A 81 0.24 -2.36 -20.98
CA SER A 81 -0.52 -3.58 -21.25
C SER A 81 -0.32 -4.66 -20.18
N GLN A 82 0.89 -4.78 -19.64
CA GLN A 82 1.22 -5.74 -18.59
C GLN A 82 0.63 -5.31 -17.25
N ALA A 83 0.74 -4.02 -16.91
CA ALA A 83 0.13 -3.45 -15.71
C ALA A 83 -1.39 -3.60 -15.72
N GLU A 84 -2.02 -3.34 -16.88
CA GLU A 84 -3.45 -3.54 -17.09
C GLU A 84 -3.88 -4.99 -16.90
N LYS A 85 -3.22 -5.94 -17.56
CA LYS A 85 -3.51 -7.38 -17.41
C LYS A 85 -3.39 -7.85 -15.96
N MET A 86 -2.35 -7.40 -15.25
CA MET A 86 -2.12 -7.78 -13.86
C MET A 86 -3.19 -7.20 -12.93
N ALA A 87 -3.52 -5.92 -13.09
CA ALA A 87 -4.54 -5.24 -12.30
C ALA A 87 -5.95 -5.80 -12.59
N MET A 88 -6.28 -6.05 -13.86
CA MET A 88 -7.55 -6.65 -14.27
C MET A 88 -7.70 -8.08 -13.74
N LYS A 89 -6.61 -8.87 -13.73
CA LYS A 89 -6.62 -10.22 -13.14
C LYS A 89 -6.90 -10.19 -11.63
N GLN A 90 -6.32 -9.24 -10.90
CA GLN A 90 -6.53 -9.11 -9.45
C GLN A 90 -7.92 -8.57 -9.10
N SER A 91 -8.41 -7.62 -9.89
CA SER A 91 -9.69 -6.95 -9.67
C SER A 91 -10.89 -7.68 -10.28
N GLN A 92 -10.64 -8.73 -11.07
CA GLN A 92 -11.63 -9.47 -11.86
C GLN A 92 -12.48 -8.56 -12.78
N GLY A 93 -11.96 -7.37 -13.12
CA GLY A 93 -12.65 -6.41 -13.97
C GLY A 93 -13.78 -5.60 -13.30
N ASN A 94 -14.00 -5.77 -12.00
CA ASN A 94 -15.09 -5.10 -11.27
C ASN A 94 -14.79 -3.65 -10.87
N TYR A 95 -13.59 -3.15 -11.17
CA TYR A 95 -13.12 -1.85 -10.68
C TYR A 95 -12.81 -0.90 -11.84
N PRO A 96 -13.68 0.10 -12.11
CA PRO A 96 -13.51 1.02 -13.23
C PRO A 96 -12.32 1.98 -13.06
N ALA A 97 -11.74 2.05 -11.86
CA ALA A 97 -10.59 2.91 -11.56
C ALA A 97 -9.30 2.49 -12.30
N ILE A 98 -9.11 1.20 -12.57
CA ILE A 98 -7.90 0.66 -13.21
C ILE A 98 -7.66 1.27 -14.60
N PRO A 99 -8.61 1.18 -15.56
CA PRO A 99 -8.43 1.80 -16.86
C PRO A 99 -8.30 3.33 -16.77
N GLY A 100 -9.00 3.97 -15.84
CA GLY A 100 -8.89 5.42 -15.63
C GLY A 100 -7.49 5.87 -15.22
N ILE A 101 -6.87 5.18 -14.26
CA ILE A 101 -5.49 5.46 -13.83
C ILE A 101 -4.51 5.31 -15.00
N LEU A 102 -4.65 4.23 -15.79
CA LEU A 102 -3.78 3.97 -16.93
C LEU A 102 -3.91 5.05 -18.01
N ASP A 103 -5.13 5.51 -18.28
CA ASP A 103 -5.40 6.54 -19.28
C ASP A 103 -4.87 7.93 -18.87
N CYS A 104 -5.00 8.29 -17.59
CA CYS A 104 -4.41 9.53 -17.05
C CYS A 104 -2.89 9.55 -17.22
N VAL A 105 -2.22 8.44 -16.87
CA VAL A 105 -0.76 8.33 -16.98
C VAL A 105 -0.34 8.32 -18.45
N ARG A 106 -1.05 7.58 -19.32
CA ARG A 106 -0.76 7.55 -20.76
C ARG A 106 -0.88 8.94 -21.38
N THR A 107 -1.97 9.66 -21.08
CA THR A 107 -2.22 11.02 -21.56
C THR A 107 -1.14 11.99 -21.07
N SER A 108 -0.73 11.90 -19.79
CA SER A 108 0.34 12.72 -19.24
C SER A 108 1.68 12.57 -19.97
N TYR A 109 1.98 11.35 -20.45
CA TYR A 109 3.21 11.06 -21.20
C TYR A 109 3.13 11.40 -22.68
N GLN A 110 1.94 11.45 -23.28
CA GLN A 110 1.74 11.78 -24.69
C GLN A 110 1.54 13.28 -24.92
N LYS A 111 0.68 13.92 -24.12
CA LYS A 111 0.24 15.31 -24.31
C LYS A 111 0.84 16.29 -23.30
N GLY A 112 1.55 15.79 -22.29
CA GLY A 112 2.17 16.60 -21.25
C GLY A 112 1.36 16.64 -19.95
N ILE A 113 1.93 17.30 -18.93
CA ILE A 113 1.41 17.18 -17.56
C ILE A 113 0.07 17.88 -17.36
N ALA A 114 -0.15 19.03 -18.00
CA ALA A 114 -1.40 19.79 -17.91
C ALA A 114 -2.58 18.96 -18.43
N ALA A 115 -2.45 18.40 -19.63
CA ALA A 115 -3.45 17.48 -20.20
C ALA A 115 -3.64 16.21 -19.35
N GLY A 116 -2.58 15.75 -18.67
CA GLY A 116 -2.69 14.65 -17.71
C GLY A 116 -3.56 14.99 -16.50
N TYR A 117 -3.44 16.20 -15.95
CA TYR A 117 -4.28 16.67 -14.85
C TYR A 117 -5.73 16.92 -15.26
N GLU A 118 -5.96 17.47 -16.45
CA GLU A 118 -7.31 17.58 -17.01
C GLU A 118 -7.97 16.20 -17.14
N LYS A 119 -7.22 15.21 -17.63
CA LYS A 119 -7.73 13.85 -17.77
C LYS A 119 -7.95 13.16 -16.42
N GLU A 120 -7.10 13.46 -15.44
CA GLU A 120 -7.27 13.02 -14.05
C GLU A 120 -8.56 13.56 -13.44
N LEU A 121 -8.88 14.84 -13.67
CA LEU A 121 -10.13 15.44 -13.21
C LEU A 121 -11.35 14.76 -13.86
N GLU A 122 -11.35 14.57 -15.18
CA GLU A 122 -12.44 13.90 -15.90
C GLU A 122 -12.71 12.48 -15.35
N TRP A 123 -11.65 11.69 -15.16
CA TRP A 123 -11.78 10.36 -14.59
C TRP A 123 -12.17 10.39 -13.12
N PHE A 124 -11.66 11.34 -12.34
CA PHE A 124 -12.01 11.50 -10.94
C PHE A 124 -13.50 11.78 -10.77
N GLU A 125 -14.06 12.73 -11.53
CA GLU A 125 -15.49 13.05 -11.52
C GLU A 125 -16.34 11.84 -11.92
N LYS A 126 -15.96 11.16 -13.00
CA LYS A 126 -16.64 9.95 -13.47
C LYS A 126 -16.63 8.86 -12.41
N LEU A 127 -15.48 8.58 -11.80
CA LEU A 127 -15.33 7.54 -10.77
C LEU A 127 -16.02 7.90 -9.47
N LEU A 128 -16.08 9.18 -9.10
CA LEU A 128 -16.73 9.63 -7.88
C LEU A 128 -18.23 9.28 -7.87
N LEU A 129 -18.86 9.30 -9.04
CA LEU A 129 -20.29 9.07 -9.24
C LEU A 129 -20.67 7.60 -9.39
N THR A 130 -19.72 6.66 -9.48
CA THR A 130 -20.05 5.25 -9.66
C THR A 130 -20.49 4.57 -8.36
N ASP A 131 -21.28 3.52 -8.50
CA ASP A 131 -21.78 2.74 -7.37
C ASP A 131 -20.63 2.02 -6.64
N GLU A 132 -19.60 1.56 -7.35
CA GLU A 132 -18.44 0.92 -6.74
C GLU A 132 -17.68 1.89 -5.85
N SER A 133 -17.48 3.14 -6.30
CA SER A 133 -16.83 4.18 -5.49
C SER A 133 -17.66 4.54 -4.25
N LYS A 134 -18.99 4.62 -4.40
CA LYS A 134 -19.90 4.84 -3.27
C LYS A 134 -19.81 3.68 -2.25
N ALA A 135 -19.83 2.43 -2.72
CA ALA A 135 -19.73 1.24 -1.89
C ALA A 135 -18.37 1.16 -1.15
N LEU A 136 -17.27 1.44 -1.84
CA LEU A 136 -15.93 1.44 -1.24
C LEU A 136 -15.77 2.53 -0.17
N ARG A 137 -16.34 3.71 -0.39
CA ARG A 137 -16.37 4.77 0.63
C ARG A 137 -17.21 4.37 1.84
N ALA A 138 -18.39 3.79 1.62
CA ALA A 138 -19.22 3.28 2.71
C ALA A 138 -18.48 2.21 3.53
N LEU A 139 -17.80 1.28 2.86
CA LEU A 139 -16.96 0.25 3.51
C LEU A 139 -15.83 0.88 4.33
N PHE A 140 -15.16 1.92 3.80
CA PHE A 140 -14.12 2.65 4.54
C PHE A 140 -14.66 3.26 5.84
N PHE A 141 -15.80 3.93 5.80
CA PHE A 141 -16.42 4.51 7.00
C PHE A 141 -16.85 3.43 7.99
N ALA A 142 -17.52 2.36 7.51
CA ALA A 142 -17.93 1.24 8.36
C ALA A 142 -16.74 0.56 9.06
N MET A 143 -15.63 0.34 8.34
CA MET A 143 -14.40 -0.19 8.94
C MET A 143 -13.77 0.78 9.94
N THR A 144 -13.82 2.08 9.68
CA THR A 144 -13.25 3.10 10.57
C THR A 144 -14.06 3.24 11.86
N GLU A 145 -15.38 3.11 11.77
CA GLU A 145 -16.28 3.08 12.92
C GLU A 145 -16.09 1.80 13.73
N ASN A 146 -16.01 0.63 13.08
CA ASN A 146 -15.79 -0.65 13.77
C ASN A 146 -14.40 -0.78 14.43
N LYS A 147 -13.41 0.02 14.02
CA LYS A 147 -12.13 0.10 14.75
C LYS A 147 -12.27 0.77 16.11
N LYS A 148 -13.30 1.60 16.31
CA LYS A 148 -13.61 2.15 17.63
C LYS A 148 -14.34 1.06 18.39
N ASN A 149 -13.83 0.72 19.58
CA ASN A 149 -14.50 -0.27 20.41
C ASN A 149 -15.85 0.29 20.89
N PRO A 150 -17.00 -0.23 20.41
CA PRO A 150 -18.31 0.30 20.78
C PRO A 150 -18.70 -0.03 22.22
N TYR A 151 -17.98 -0.96 22.86
CA TYR A 151 -18.24 -1.42 24.23
C TYR A 151 -17.35 -0.74 25.27
N GLY A 152 -16.48 0.19 24.86
CA GLY A 152 -15.52 0.87 25.74
C GLY A 152 -14.33 -0.01 26.14
N GLU A 153 -13.38 0.54 26.90
CA GLU A 153 -12.23 -0.23 27.38
C GLU A 153 -12.65 -1.38 28.30
N ALA A 154 -11.92 -2.48 28.24
CA ALA A 154 -12.21 -3.63 29.09
C ALA A 154 -12.05 -3.20 30.57
N LYS A 155 -13.10 -3.40 31.37
CA LYS A 155 -13.06 -3.03 32.80
C LYS A 155 -12.02 -3.82 33.59
N VAL A 156 -11.62 -4.98 33.07
CA VAL A 156 -10.64 -5.87 33.68
C VAL A 156 -9.66 -6.30 32.58
N PRO A 157 -8.34 -6.13 32.77
CA PRO A 157 -7.35 -6.66 31.85
C PRO A 157 -7.40 -8.19 31.87
N ILE A 158 -7.40 -8.82 30.69
CA ILE A 158 -7.32 -10.27 30.57
C ILE A 158 -5.85 -10.64 30.51
N GLU A 159 -5.33 -11.18 31.62
CA GLU A 159 -3.94 -11.66 31.71
C GLU A 159 -3.80 -13.08 31.17
N THR A 160 -4.80 -13.93 31.43
CA THR A 160 -4.80 -15.35 31.04
C THR A 160 -6.10 -15.74 30.33
N LEU A 161 -5.98 -16.47 29.22
CA LEU A 161 -7.07 -16.97 28.38
C LEU A 161 -7.04 -18.51 28.36
N GLY A 162 -8.14 -19.15 28.77
CA GLY A 162 -8.33 -20.60 28.62
C GLY A 162 -8.92 -20.96 27.26
N MET A 163 -8.19 -21.74 26.46
CA MET A 163 -8.61 -22.19 25.13
C MET A 163 -8.90 -23.70 25.16
N ILE A 164 -10.16 -24.07 24.93
CA ILE A 164 -10.60 -25.46 24.84
C ILE A 164 -10.66 -25.86 23.36
N GLY A 165 -9.76 -26.76 22.97
CA GLY A 165 -9.53 -27.20 21.60
C GLY A 165 -8.21 -26.65 21.05
N ALA A 166 -7.29 -27.54 20.69
CA ALA A 166 -5.99 -27.24 20.09
C ALA A 166 -5.94 -27.52 18.58
N GLY A 167 -7.10 -27.68 17.94
CA GLY A 167 -7.18 -27.81 16.48
C GLY A 167 -6.82 -26.51 15.73
N PHE A 168 -6.96 -26.53 14.40
CA PHE A 168 -6.59 -25.40 13.52
C PHE A 168 -7.12 -24.03 13.98
N MET A 169 -8.41 -23.95 14.36
CA MET A 169 -8.99 -22.69 14.86
C MET A 169 -8.48 -22.31 16.25
N GLY A 170 -8.33 -23.28 17.15
CA GLY A 170 -7.87 -23.04 18.52
C GLY A 170 -6.43 -22.54 18.57
N ALA A 171 -5.56 -23.15 17.76
CA ALA A 171 -4.18 -22.69 17.57
C ALA A 171 -4.12 -21.26 17.03
N GLY A 172 -4.93 -20.92 16.02
CA GLY A 172 -4.96 -19.56 15.46
C GLY A 172 -5.45 -18.50 16.45
N ILE A 173 -6.46 -18.81 17.28
CA ILE A 173 -6.91 -17.89 18.33
C ILE A 173 -5.84 -17.72 19.41
N ALA A 174 -5.18 -18.82 19.80
CA ALA A 174 -4.08 -18.79 20.75
C ALA A 174 -2.92 -17.92 20.23
N GLU A 175 -2.51 -18.09 18.97
CA GLU A 175 -1.44 -17.31 18.33
C GLU A 175 -1.75 -15.80 18.34
N VAL A 176 -2.95 -15.41 17.91
CA VAL A 176 -3.35 -13.99 17.90
C VAL A 176 -3.37 -13.40 19.31
N SER A 177 -3.79 -14.18 20.31
CA SER A 177 -3.87 -13.75 21.71
C SER A 177 -2.48 -13.60 22.34
N ILE A 178 -1.58 -14.57 22.09
CA ILE A 178 -0.18 -14.52 22.54
C ILE A 178 0.55 -13.33 21.90
N ALA A 179 0.32 -13.08 20.60
CA ALA A 179 0.87 -11.92 19.90
C ALA A 179 0.39 -10.56 20.48
N LYS A 180 -0.70 -10.56 21.24
CA LYS A 180 -1.20 -9.40 21.99
C LYS A 180 -0.75 -9.37 23.46
N GLY A 181 0.09 -10.32 23.89
CA GLY A 181 0.65 -10.39 25.23
C GLY A 181 -0.25 -11.07 26.27
N VAL A 182 -1.27 -11.80 25.84
CA VAL A 182 -2.14 -12.58 26.74
C VAL A 182 -1.56 -13.99 26.91
N GLU A 183 -1.46 -14.47 28.15
CA GLU A 183 -1.07 -15.86 28.43
C GLU A 183 -2.20 -16.81 28.02
N VAL A 184 -1.90 -17.89 27.32
CA VAL A 184 -2.93 -18.83 26.82
C VAL A 184 -2.72 -20.22 27.39
N LEU A 185 -3.73 -20.74 28.09
CA LEU A 185 -3.81 -22.13 28.53
C LEU A 185 -4.58 -22.95 27.50
N LEU A 186 -3.87 -23.75 26.71
CA LEU A 186 -4.46 -24.57 25.66
C LEU A 186 -4.76 -25.98 26.17
N LYS A 187 -6.02 -26.42 26.07
CA LYS A 187 -6.48 -27.75 26.51
C LYS A 187 -7.12 -28.50 25.36
N ASP A 188 -6.67 -29.73 25.11
CA ASP A 188 -7.34 -30.69 24.24
C ASP A 188 -7.44 -32.06 24.92
N ILE A 189 -8.18 -32.97 24.30
CA ILE A 189 -8.34 -34.37 24.73
C ILE A 189 -7.10 -35.17 24.34
N LYS A 190 -6.54 -34.90 23.16
CA LYS A 190 -5.42 -35.66 22.57
C LYS A 190 -4.11 -34.88 22.63
N GLN A 191 -3.05 -35.50 23.16
CA GLN A 191 -1.74 -34.86 23.31
C GLN A 191 -1.09 -34.51 21.96
N GLU A 192 -1.37 -35.30 20.93
CA GLU A 192 -0.85 -35.09 19.58
C GLU A 192 -1.35 -33.77 18.99
N VAL A 193 -2.62 -33.42 19.26
CA VAL A 193 -3.27 -32.20 18.75
C VAL A 193 -2.66 -30.97 19.43
N ILE A 194 -2.42 -31.04 20.74
CA ILE A 194 -1.73 -29.97 21.48
C ILE A 194 -0.33 -29.76 20.91
N SER A 195 0.42 -30.86 20.73
CA SER A 195 1.80 -30.80 20.23
C SER A 195 1.90 -30.22 18.82
N ALA A 196 0.88 -30.44 17.97
CA ALA A 196 0.80 -29.87 16.64
C ALA A 196 0.52 -28.35 16.64
N ALA A 197 -0.19 -27.84 17.64
CA ALA A 197 -0.53 -26.42 17.78
C ALA A 197 0.65 -25.54 18.26
N TYR A 198 1.69 -26.13 18.84
CA TYR A 198 2.87 -25.43 19.37
C TYR A 198 3.96 -25.10 18.31
N LYS A 199 3.76 -25.49 17.05
CA LYS A 199 4.73 -25.26 15.97
C LYS A 199 4.59 -23.87 15.37
#